data_AF-A0A292SBM3-F1
#
_entry.id   AF-A0A292SBM3-F1
#
_cell.length_a   1.000
_cell.length_b   1.000
_cell.length_c   1.000
_cell.angle_alpha   90.00
_cell.angle_beta   90.00
_cell.angle_gamma   90.00
#
_symmetry.space_group_name_H-M   'P 1'
#
loop_
_entity.id
_entity.type
_entity.pdbx_description
1 polymer ?
#
loop_
_entity_poly.entity_id
_entity_poly.type
_entity_poly.pdbx_seq_one_letter_code
_entity_poly.pdbx_strand_id
1 'polypeptide(L)' 'FNKPAICVDVHVHRIFNRLGYVNTKTPEETEFALRKKLPVKYWIDINTLMVTHGQNVCKPIKPNCSVCPIAGHCAKNI' A
#
# COMPACT_ATOMS: atom_id res chain seq x y z
N PHE A 1 -2.00 6.17 25.31
CA PHE A 1 -2.79 5.89 24.09
C PHE A 1 -2.04 6.25 22.80
N ASN A 2 -0.74 5.95 22.70
CA ASN A 2 0.09 6.33 21.55
C ASN A 2 0.82 5.11 20.99
N LYS A 3 0.11 3.99 20.86
CA LYS A 3 0.66 2.82 20.17
C LYS A 3 0.54 3.13 18.68
N PRO A 4 1.66 3.26 17.95
CA PRO A 4 1.60 3.39 16.51
C PRO A 4 0.86 2.16 16.00
N ALA A 5 -0.23 2.38 15.29
CA ALA A 5 -1.01 1.35 14.62
C ALA A 5 -1.03 1.73 13.14
N ILE A 6 -0.71 0.77 12.29
CA ILE A 6 -0.84 0.95 10.84
C ILE A 6 -2.29 0.59 10.47
N CYS A 7 -3.12 1.59 10.18
CA CYS A 7 -4.49 1.32 9.74
C CYS A 7 -4.47 0.94 8.26
N VAL A 8 -4.42 -0.34 7.91
CA VAL A 8 -4.48 -0.74 6.50
C VAL A 8 -5.90 -0.56 5.98
N ASP A 9 -6.08 0.39 5.07
CA ASP A 9 -7.33 0.55 4.33
C ASP A 9 -7.30 -0.28 3.01
N VAL A 10 -8.40 -0.21 2.25
CA VAL A 10 -8.53 -0.90 0.96
C VAL A 10 -7.53 -0.41 -0.09
N HIS A 11 -7.03 0.83 0.01
CA HIS A 11 -6.05 1.38 -0.91
C HIS A 11 -4.67 0.79 -0.63
N VAL A 12 -4.25 0.83 0.63
CA VAL A 12 -3.00 0.26 1.12
C VAL A 12 -2.95 -1.24 0.80
N HIS A 13 -3.98 -1.99 1.19
CA HIS A 13 -4.07 -3.42 0.87
C HIS A 13 -3.88 -3.69 -0.63
N ARG A 14 -4.66 -3.03 -1.49
CA ARG A 14 -4.57 -3.22 -2.95
C ARG A 14 -3.22 -2.82 -3.52
N ILE A 15 -2.71 -1.65 -3.14
CA ILE A 15 -1.47 -1.10 -3.70
C ILE A 15 -0.29 -1.96 -3.29
N PHE A 16 -0.17 -2.34 -2.01
CA PHE A 16 0.94 -3.16 -1.54
C PHE A 16 0.94 -4.58 -2.14
N ASN A 17 -0.24 -5.18 -2.36
CA ASN A 17 -0.33 -6.46 -3.07
C ASN A 17 0.01 -6.31 -4.56
N ARG A 18 -0.50 -5.25 -5.23
CA ARG A 18 -0.19 -4.96 -6.65
C ARG A 18 1.28 -4.65 -6.88
N LEU A 19 1.93 -3.95 -5.94
CA LEU A 19 3.36 -3.70 -5.94
C LEU A 19 4.17 -5.00 -5.79
N GLY A 20 3.57 -6.07 -5.25
CA GLY A 20 4.26 -7.31 -4.89
C GLY A 20 5.06 -7.22 -3.60
N TYR A 21 4.86 -6.17 -2.80
CA TYR A 21 5.56 -5.97 -1.54
C TYR A 21 5.04 -6.91 -0.44
N VAL A 22 3.75 -7.20 -0.49
CA VAL A 22 3.08 -8.25 0.30
C VAL A 22 2.30 -9.17 -0.64
N ASN A 23 1.99 -10.37 -0.16
CA ASN A 23 1.10 -11.31 -0.83
C ASN A 23 0.13 -11.84 0.23
N THR A 24 -1.04 -11.24 0.29
CA THR A 24 -2.01 -11.40 1.39
C THR A 24 -3.42 -11.30 0.82
N LYS A 25 -4.37 -12.01 1.42
CA LYS A 25 -5.75 -12.08 0.93
C LYS A 25 -6.68 -11.10 1.63
N THR A 26 -6.35 -10.70 2.85
CA THR A 26 -7.18 -9.77 3.63
C THR A 26 -6.40 -8.52 4.06
N PRO A 27 -7.09 -7.39 4.33
CA PRO A 27 -6.47 -6.19 4.87
C PRO A 27 -5.74 -6.44 6.21
N GLU A 28 -6.29 -7.31 7.07
CA GLU A 28 -5.69 -7.65 8.36
C GLU A 28 -4.36 -8.39 8.16
N GLU A 29 -4.30 -9.35 7.22
CA GLU A 29 -3.06 -10.03 6.88
C GLU A 29 -2.01 -9.05 6.34
N THR A 30 -2.43 -8.11 5.48
CA THR A 30 -1.55 -7.03 5.03
C THR A 30 -1.05 -6.20 6.19
N GLU A 31 -1.90 -5.86 7.15
CA GLU A 31 -1.53 -5.10 8.33
C GLU A 31 -0.39 -5.78 9.11
N PHE A 32 -0.55 -7.06 9.45
CA PHE A 32 0.48 -7.81 10.14
C PHE A 32 1.76 -7.96 9.32
N ALA A 33 1.64 -8.14 8.00
CA ALA A 33 2.81 -8.23 7.11
C ALA A 33 3.56 -6.89 7.03
N LEU A 34 2.85 -5.77 6.93
CA LEU A 34 3.43 -4.43 6.91
C LEU A 34 4.04 -4.08 8.26
N ARG A 35 3.41 -4.42 9.39
CA ARG A 35 4.00 -4.21 10.74
C ARG A 35 5.36 -4.92 10.90
N LYS A 36 5.57 -6.05 10.23
CA LYS A 36 6.85 -6.80 10.26
C LYS A 36 7.91 -6.24 9.33
N LYS A 37 7.53 -5.59 8.22
CA LYS A 37 8.46 -5.11 7.19
C LYS A 37 8.74 -3.60 7.24
N LEU A 38 7.75 -2.78 7.61
CA LEU A 38 7.83 -1.32 7.60
C LEU A 38 8.25 -0.78 8.97
N PRO A 39 9.23 0.14 9.02
CA PRO A 39 9.56 0.88 10.23
C PRO A 39 8.36 1.68 10.77
N VAL A 40 8.20 1.65 12.10
CA VAL A 40 7.10 2.29 12.84
C VAL A 40 6.90 3.76 12.49
N LYS A 41 7.99 4.48 12.20
CA LYS A 41 7.97 5.91 11.85
C LYS A 41 7.12 6.22 10.61
N TYR A 42 6.90 5.26 9.72
CA TYR A 42 6.12 5.46 8.48
C TYR A 42 4.66 5.03 8.60
N TRP A 43 4.24 4.42 9.71
CA TRP A 43 2.91 3.79 9.81
C TRP A 43 1.76 4.80 9.69
N ILE A 44 2.00 6.05 10.09
CA ILE A 44 1.00 7.13 10.01
C ILE A 44 0.96 7.69 8.59
N ASP A 45 2.12 8.03 8.03
CA ASP A 45 2.21 8.71 6.74
C ASP A 45 1.81 7.81 5.57
N ILE A 46 2.06 6.50 5.67
CA ILE A 46 1.85 5.57 4.57
C ILE A 46 0.40 5.52 4.12
N ASN A 47 -0.55 5.65 5.05
CA ASN A 47 -1.97 5.64 4.72
C ASN A 47 -2.35 6.81 3.83
N THR A 48 -2.05 8.03 4.26
CA THR A 48 -2.32 9.24 3.47
C THR A 48 -1.65 9.17 2.10
N LEU A 49 -0.38 8.75 2.06
CA LEU A 49 0.36 8.60 0.80
C LEU A 49 -0.29 7.59 -0.14
N MET A 50 -0.69 6.41 0.37
CA MET A 50 -1.29 5.35 -0.43
C MET A 50 -2.72 5.69 -0.87
N VAL A 51 -3.50 6.39 -0.05
CA VAL A 51 -4.81 6.91 -0.43
C VAL A 51 -4.67 7.88 -1.60
N THR A 52 -3.82 8.90 -1.47
CA THR A 52 -3.57 9.89 -2.53
C THR A 52 -3.02 9.22 -3.79
N HIS A 53 -2.10 8.27 -3.65
CA HIS A 53 -1.56 7.52 -4.78
C HIS A 53 -2.61 6.63 -5.45
N GLY A 54 -3.46 5.95 -4.68
CA GLY A 54 -4.51 5.07 -5.18
C GLY A 54 -5.66 5.81 -5.88
N GLN A 55 -5.92 7.05 -5.48
CA GLN A 55 -6.94 7.90 -6.11
C GLN A 55 -6.43 8.54 -7.41
N ASN A 56 -5.16 8.97 -7.44
CA ASN A 56 -4.62 9.74 -8.58
C ASN A 56 -3.88 8.88 -9.61
N VAL A 57 -3.13 7.86 -9.17
CA VAL A 57 -2.19 7.09 -10.01
C VAL A 57 -2.56 5.61 -10.06
N CYS A 58 -2.52 4.90 -8.94
CA CYS A 58 -2.78 3.46 -8.85
C CYS A 58 -4.29 3.17 -8.65
N LYS A 59 -5.07 3.63 -9.63
CA LYS A 59 -6.52 3.47 -9.68
C LYS A 59 -6.90 1.98 -9.75
N PRO A 60 -8.06 1.59 -9.17
CA PRO A 60 -8.52 0.21 -9.23
C PRO A 60 -8.72 -0.25 -10.68
N ILE A 61 -9.32 0.61 -11.50
CA ILE A 61 -9.55 0.41 -12.93
C ILE A 61 -8.56 1.28 -13.71
N LYS A 62 -7.81 0.69 -14.65
CA LYS A 62 -6.82 1.37 -15.51
C LYS A 62 -5.83 2.26 -14.72
N PRO A 63 -4.91 1.68 -13.93
CA PRO A 63 -3.89 2.46 -13.24
C PRO A 63 -2.98 3.20 -14.24
N ASN A 64 -2.60 4.44 -13.90
CA ASN A 64 -1.74 5.27 -14.73
C ASN A 64 -0.26 4.91 -14.49
N CYS A 65 0.14 3.70 -14.88
CA CYS A 65 1.48 3.18 -14.65
C CYS A 65 2.58 4.00 -15.35
N SER A 66 2.27 4.69 -16.45
CA SER A 66 3.22 5.52 -17.21
C SER A 66 3.76 6.72 -16.42
N VAL A 67 2.95 7.28 -15.52
CA VAL A 67 3.33 8.43 -14.67
C VAL A 67 3.63 8.01 -13.23
N CYS A 68 3.61 6.71 -12.95
CA CYS A 68 3.81 6.21 -11.59
C CYS A 68 5.31 6.22 -11.24
N PRO A 69 5.72 6.94 -10.18
CA PRO A 69 7.14 7.08 -9.83
C PRO A 69 7.78 5.76 -9.40
N ILE A 70 6.98 4.81 -8.92
CA ILE A 70 7.42 3.50 -8.46
C ILE A 70 7.11 2.38 -9.47
N ALA A 71 6.75 2.73 -10.71
CA ALA A 71 6.41 1.74 -11.75
C ALA A 71 7.54 0.73 -12.02
N GLY A 72 8.80 1.16 -11.92
CA GLY A 72 9.97 0.30 -12.12
C GLY A 72 10.16 -0.76 -11.02
N HIS A 73 9.56 -0.55 -9.85
CA HIS A 73 9.60 -1.49 -8.72
C HIS A 73 8.25 -2.21 -8.49
N CYS A 74 7.26 -1.95 -9.35
CA CYS A 74 5.94 -2.54 -9.23
C CYS A 74 5.90 -3.87 -9.97
N ALA A 75 5.56 -4.95 -9.27
CA ALA A 75 5.33 -6.27 -9.89
C ALA A 75 4.11 -6.29 -10.83
N LYS A 76 3.21 -5.28 -10.71
CA LYS A 76 1.96 -5.18 -11.48
C LYS A 76 1.06 -6.41 -11.31
N ASN A 77 1.11 -7.03 -10.13
CA ASN A 77 0.26 -8.18 -9.82
C ASN A 77 -1.22 -7.74 -9.88
N ILE A 78 -2.03 -8.48 -10.63
CA ILE A 78 -3.47 -8.24 -10.82
C ILE A 78 -4.24 -9.05 -9.79
#